data_AF-A0A060BWN0-F1
#
_entry.id   AF-A0A060BWN0-F1
#
_cell.length_a   1.000
_cell.length_b   1.000
_cell.length_c   1.000
_cell.angle_alpha   90.00
_cell.angle_beta   90.00
_cell.angle_gamma   90.00
#
_symmetry.space_group_name_H-M   'P 1'
#
loop_
_entity.id
_entity.type
_entity.pdbx_description
1 polymer ?
#
loop_
_entity_poly.entity_id
_entity_poly.type
_entity_poly.pdbx_seq_one_letter_code
_entity_poly.pdbx_strand_id
1 'polypeptide(L)'
;NKCGVLWTIDSQDWTMHAAEQTISRALGAQSGSIILLHDFVPQTIEAVRPIIHGLRERGFYFDMVESFIQQKSTCGAGLDDHLTHRDRLTKPLRLGRLSFSKLFR
;
A
#
# COMPACT_ATOMS: atom_id res chain seq x y z
N ASN A 1 20.58 -8.30 7.68
CA ASN A 1 19.83 -7.70 6.57
C ASN A 1 18.50 -7.17 7.06
N LYS A 2 18.22 -5.87 6.91
CA LYS A 2 16.88 -5.31 7.14
C LYS A 2 16.13 -5.29 5.82
N CYS A 3 14.89 -5.76 5.81
CA CYS A 3 14.01 -5.65 4.66
C CYS A 3 13.31 -4.29 4.69
N GLY A 4 13.48 -3.51 3.63
CA GLY A 4 12.83 -2.21 3.48
C GLY A 4 11.37 -2.35 3.07
N VAL A 5 10.55 -1.39 3.45
CA VAL A 5 9.20 -1.22 2.91
C VAL A 5 9.28 -0.19 1.79
N LEU A 6 8.88 -0.59 0.59
CA LEU A 6 8.69 0.30 -0.55
C LEU A 6 7.20 0.47 -0.86
N TRP A 7 6.91 1.40 -1.75
CA TRP A 7 5.58 1.66 -2.26
C TRP A 7 5.40 1.05 -3.65
N THR A 8 4.15 0.86 -4.06
CA THR A 8 3.78 0.44 -5.42
C THR A 8 3.14 1.57 -6.23
N ILE A 9 2.65 2.63 -5.55
CA ILE A 9 2.10 3.83 -6.17
C ILE A 9 2.87 5.03 -5.63
N ASP A 10 3.58 5.72 -6.52
CA ASP A 10 4.16 7.04 -6.25
C ASP A 10 3.17 8.11 -6.71
N SER A 11 2.64 8.89 -5.77
CA SER A 11 1.73 10.00 -6.08
C SER A 11 2.45 11.20 -6.71
N GLN A 12 3.78 11.27 -6.55
CA GLN A 12 4.65 12.42 -6.85
C GLN A 12 4.09 13.73 -6.30
N ASP A 13 3.43 13.68 -5.15
CA ASP A 13 2.83 14.83 -4.49
C ASP A 13 3.85 15.90 -4.07
N TRP A 14 5.13 15.53 -3.93
CA TRP A 14 6.24 16.45 -3.73
C TRP A 14 6.51 17.40 -4.91
N THR A 15 5.92 17.14 -6.08
CA THR A 15 5.95 18.06 -7.22
C THR A 15 4.93 19.17 -7.00
N MET A 16 5.21 20.41 -7.40
CA MET A 16 4.32 21.58 -7.22
C MET A 16 3.05 21.54 -8.12
N HIS A 17 2.40 20.39 -8.20
CA HIS A 17 1.19 20.15 -8.96
C HIS A 17 -0.07 20.36 -8.13
N ALA A 18 -1.21 20.46 -8.81
CA ALA A 18 -2.52 20.57 -8.18
C ALA A 18 -2.91 19.25 -7.49
N ALA A 19 -3.70 19.34 -6.41
CA ALA A 19 -4.13 18.19 -5.60
C ALA A 19 -4.83 17.10 -6.43
N GLU A 20 -5.52 17.47 -7.50
CA GLU A 20 -6.22 16.57 -8.43
C GLU A 20 -5.28 15.54 -9.07
N GLN A 21 -4.03 15.90 -9.34
CA GLN A 21 -3.05 14.97 -9.91
C GLN A 21 -2.64 13.91 -8.89
N THR A 22 -2.40 14.32 -7.65
CA THR A 22 -2.14 13.42 -6.51
C THR A 22 -3.32 12.46 -6.30
N ILE A 23 -4.56 12.97 -6.34
CA ILE A 23 -5.77 12.18 -6.23
C ILE A 23 -5.84 11.15 -7.37
N SER A 24 -5.72 11.59 -8.62
CA SER A 24 -5.82 10.73 -9.80
C SER A 24 -4.83 9.56 -9.75
N ARG A 25 -3.56 9.84 -9.42
CA ARG A 25 -2.51 8.82 -9.28
C ARG A 25 -2.81 7.84 -8.14
N ALA A 26 -3.21 8.34 -6.97
CA ALA A 26 -3.56 7.50 -5.82
C ALA A 26 -4.79 6.62 -6.10
N LEU A 27 -5.77 7.10 -6.87
CA LEU A 27 -6.91 6.30 -7.31
C LEU A 27 -6.55 5.24 -8.36
N GLY A 28 -5.33 5.24 -8.91
CA GLY A 28 -4.79 4.11 -9.68
C GLY A 28 -4.53 2.84 -8.86
N ALA A 29 -4.71 2.88 -7.54
CA ALA A 29 -4.40 1.79 -6.64
C ALA A 29 -5.23 0.51 -6.89
N GLN A 30 -4.61 -0.63 -6.62
CA GLN A 30 -5.16 -1.98 -6.77
C GLN A 30 -5.03 -2.76 -5.46
N SER A 31 -5.65 -3.95 -5.36
CA SER A 31 -5.51 -4.79 -4.17
C SER A 31 -4.04 -5.08 -3.86
N GLY A 32 -3.58 -4.69 -2.68
CA GLY A 32 -2.22 -4.87 -2.20
C GLY A 32 -1.28 -3.71 -2.51
N SER A 33 -1.74 -2.59 -3.09
CA SER A 33 -0.87 -1.44 -3.30
C SER A 33 -0.48 -0.76 -1.98
N ILE A 34 0.75 -0.22 -1.97
CA ILE A 34 1.24 0.70 -0.97
C ILE A 34 1.39 2.08 -1.63
N ILE A 35 0.74 3.11 -1.08
CA ILE A 35 0.74 4.47 -1.65
C ILE A 35 1.70 5.37 -0.86
N LEU A 36 2.60 6.05 -1.57
CA LEU A 36 3.48 7.08 -1.00
C LEU A 36 2.79 8.46 -1.04
N LEU A 37 2.76 9.12 0.11
CA LEU A 37 2.33 10.51 0.31
C LEU A 37 3.25 11.20 1.32
N HIS A 38 3.40 12.52 1.20
CA HIS A 38 4.18 13.40 2.07
C HIS A 38 3.25 14.38 2.81
N ASP A 39 3.20 14.30 4.13
CA ASP A 39 2.24 15.06 4.96
C ASP A 39 2.66 16.52 5.25
N PHE A 40 3.82 16.95 4.79
CA PHE A 40 4.26 18.35 4.84
C PHE A 40 3.87 19.16 3.62
N VAL A 41 3.35 18.52 2.56
CA VAL A 41 2.94 19.19 1.33
C VAL A 41 1.47 19.64 1.45
N PRO A 42 1.16 20.96 1.37
CA PRO A 42 -0.21 21.45 1.54
C PRO A 42 -1.24 20.81 0.59
N GLN A 43 -0.86 20.61 -0.67
CA GLN A 43 -1.71 19.99 -1.69
C GLN A 43 -2.01 18.52 -1.36
N THR A 44 -1.08 17.82 -0.68
CA THR A 44 -1.33 16.46 -0.18
C THR A 44 -2.37 16.47 0.92
N ILE A 45 -2.34 17.44 1.83
CA ILE A 45 -3.34 17.59 2.90
C ILE A 45 -4.73 17.75 2.29
N GLU A 46 -4.86 18.54 1.22
CA GLU A 46 -6.10 18.70 0.45
C GLU A 46 -6.53 17.39 -0.24
N ALA A 47 -5.58 16.64 -0.80
CA ALA A 47 -5.83 15.39 -1.54
C ALA A 47 -6.23 14.19 -0.67
N VAL A 48 -5.77 14.13 0.59
CA VAL A 48 -5.95 12.93 1.45
C VAL A 48 -7.42 12.56 1.64
N ARG A 49 -8.29 13.55 1.91
CA ARG A 49 -9.72 13.27 2.14
C ARG A 49 -10.41 12.71 0.88
N PRO A 50 -10.30 13.31 -0.31
CA PRO A 50 -10.80 12.74 -1.55
C PRO A 50 -10.25 11.35 -1.86
N ILE A 51 -8.95 11.10 -1.65
CA ILE A 51 -8.33 9.78 -1.87
C ILE A 51 -9.00 8.73 -0.99
N ILE A 52 -9.17 9.01 0.30
CA ILE A 52 -9.81 8.07 1.23
C ILE A 52 -11.24 7.75 0.78
N HIS A 53 -12.02 8.77 0.38
CA HIS A 53 -13.39 8.56 -0.06
C HIS A 53 -13.45 7.74 -1.35
N GLY A 54 -12.71 8.12 -2.39
CA GLY A 54 -12.73 7.41 -3.68
C GLY A 54 -12.25 5.96 -3.58
N LEU A 55 -11.30 5.66 -2.69
CA LEU A 55 -10.88 4.28 -2.44
C LEU A 55 -11.95 3.49 -1.66
N ARG A 56 -12.63 4.10 -0.68
CA ARG A 56 -13.73 3.44 0.04
C ARG A 56 -14.92 3.13 -0.86
N GLU A 57 -15.29 4.06 -1.74
CA GLU A 57 -16.34 3.86 -2.74
C GLU A 57 -16.03 2.69 -3.68
N ARG A 58 -14.74 2.48 -3.97
CA ARG A 58 -14.24 1.33 -4.73
C ARG A 58 -14.10 0.04 -3.90
N GLY A 59 -14.50 0.04 -2.62
CA GLY A 59 -14.52 -1.13 -1.75
C GLY A 59 -13.19 -1.45 -1.05
N PHE A 60 -12.22 -0.51 -1.03
CA PHE A 60 -10.95 -0.74 -0.35
C PHE A 60 -11.04 -0.54 1.16
N TYR A 61 -10.26 -1.36 1.88
CA TYR A 61 -9.95 -1.17 3.29
C TYR A 61 -8.48 -0.77 3.48
N PHE A 62 -8.25 0.12 4.44
CA PHE A 62 -6.93 0.62 4.78
C PHE A 62 -6.33 -0.24 5.90
N ASP A 63 -5.06 -0.59 5.73
CA ASP A 63 -4.31 -1.37 6.71
C ASP A 63 -2.98 -0.71 7.06
N MET A 64 -2.45 -1.04 8.23
CA MET A 64 -1.07 -0.71 8.56
C MET A 64 -0.11 -1.61 7.79
N VAL A 65 1.02 -1.04 7.37
CA VAL A 65 2.04 -1.75 6.57
C VAL A 65 2.55 -2.98 7.31
N GLU A 66 2.72 -2.87 8.63
CA GLU A 66 3.17 -3.98 9.48
C GLU A 66 2.23 -5.20 9.37
N SER A 67 0.92 -4.97 9.51
CA SER A 67 -0.11 -6.02 9.36
C SER A 67 -0.19 -6.56 7.92
N PHE A 68 0.08 -5.72 6.92
CA PHE A 68 0.10 -6.12 5.52
C PHE A 68 1.30 -7.03 5.19
N ILE A 69 2.49 -6.70 5.70
CA ILE A 69 3.73 -7.46 5.46
C ILE A 69 3.72 -8.79 6.20
N GLN A 70 3.15 -8.87 7.41
CA GLN A 70 3.01 -10.13 8.15
C GLN A 70 2.19 -11.18 7.40
N GLN A 71 1.29 -10.77 6.49
CA GLN A 71 0.53 -11.68 5.61
C GLN A 71 1.33 -12.17 4.40
N LYS A 72 2.39 -11.46 4.01
CA LYS A 72 3.25 -11.77 2.86
C LYS A 72 4.67 -12.06 3.35
N SER A 73 4.82 -13.09 4.17
CA SER A 73 6.14 -13.60 4.54
C SER A 73 6.90 -14.04 3.28
N THR A 74 7.85 -13.22 2.83
CA THR A 74 9.28 -13.55 2.68
C THR A 74 9.99 -12.33 2.08
N CYS A 75 10.83 -11.68 2.88
CA CYS A 75 11.98 -11.00 2.33
C CYS A 75 13.20 -11.80 2.83
N GLY A 76 13.74 -12.64 1.94
CA GLY A 76 14.94 -13.44 2.19
C GLY A 76 14.76 -14.95 2.43
N ALA A 77 13.76 -15.63 1.86
CA ALA A 77 13.84 -17.09 1.78
C ALA A 77 14.79 -17.49 0.65
N GLY A 78 16.01 -17.85 1.03
CA GLY A 78 16.83 -18.74 0.21
C GLY A 78 16.05 -20.03 -0.03
N LEU A 79 16.15 -20.55 -1.25
CA LEU A 79 15.64 -21.86 -1.61
C LEU A 79 16.58 -22.93 -1.05
N ASP A 80 16.41 -23.26 0.22
CA ASP A 80 16.81 -24.54 0.79
C ASP A 80 15.96 -24.81 2.03
N ASP A 81 14.91 -25.62 1.86
CA ASP A 81 14.61 -26.67 2.83
C ASP A 81 13.51 -27.59 2.28
N HIS A 82 13.92 -28.83 2.09
CA HIS A 82 13.06 -29.97 1.85
C HIS A 82 12.08 -30.13 3.03
N LEU A 83 10.78 -30.28 2.71
CA LEU A 83 9.73 -30.88 3.56
C LEU A 83 9.39 -30.07 4.85
N THR A 84 8.26 -29.38 4.96
CA THR A 84 6.94 -29.98 5.17
C THR A 84 5.93 -28.84 5.43
N HIS A 85 4.92 -28.67 4.56
CA HIS A 85 3.52 -28.48 5.00
C HIS A 85 2.62 -28.48 3.77
N ARG A 86 2.13 -29.67 3.41
CA ARG A 86 0.81 -29.77 2.76
C ARG A 86 -0.25 -29.38 3.79
N ASP A 87 -1.38 -28.89 3.28
CA ASP A 87 -2.64 -28.60 3.99
C ASP A 87 -2.80 -27.22 4.62
N ARG A 88 -3.15 -26.25 3.76
CA ARG A 88 -4.39 -25.47 3.99
C ARG A 88 -4.99 -24.93 2.69
N LEU A 89 -5.73 -25.78 1.99
CA LEU A 89 -6.69 -25.39 0.97
C LEU A 89 -7.86 -24.58 1.59
N THR A 90 -8.40 -23.65 0.80
CA THR A 90 -9.68 -22.92 0.94
C THR A 90 -9.74 -21.75 1.93
N LYS A 91 -9.37 -20.55 1.47
CA LYS A 91 -10.02 -19.30 1.90
C LYS A 91 -10.38 -18.49 0.66
N PRO A 92 -11.64 -18.04 0.49
CA PRO A 92 -12.06 -17.32 -0.70
C PRO A 92 -11.30 -15.99 -0.80
N LEU A 93 -10.86 -15.68 -2.03
CA LEU A 93 -10.21 -14.43 -2.43
C LEU A 93 -11.09 -13.24 -1.98
N ARG A 94 -10.67 -12.54 -0.92
CA ARG A 94 -11.26 -11.25 -0.55
C ARG A 94 -10.50 -10.14 -1.28
N LEU A 95 -11.24 -9.39 -2.08
CA LEU A 95 -10.81 -8.19 -2.79
C LEU A 95 -10.10 -7.18 -1.85
N GLY A 96 -9.02 -6.58 -2.33
CA GLY A 96 -8.73 -5.15 -2.17
C GLY A 96 -8.26 -4.65 -0.80
N ARG A 97 -7.00 -4.87 -0.41
CA ARG A 97 -6.40 -4.21 0.79
C ARG A 97 -5.25 -3.28 0.41
N LEU A 98 -5.32 -2.00 0.82
CA LEU A 98 -4.27 -1.00 0.56
C LEU A 98 -3.58 -0.60 1.85
N SER A 99 -2.29 -0.27 1.79
CA SER A 99 -1.51 0.20 2.94
C SER A 99 -0.70 1.46 2.63
N PHE A 100 -0.29 2.22 3.65
CA PHE A 100 0.47 3.47 3.49
C PHE A 100 1.76 3.39 4.30
N SER A 101 2.90 3.63 3.65
CA SER A 101 4.18 3.83 4.32
C SER A 101 4.44 5.31 4.53
N LYS A 102 4.53 5.72 5.81
CA LYS A 102 4.96 7.08 6.21
C LYS A 102 6.47 7.04 6.43
N LEU A 103 7.25 7.75 5.61
CA LEU A 103 8.70 7.88 5.80
C LEU A 103 8.97 9.25 6.41
N PHE A 104 9.39 9.29 7.68
CA PHE A 104 9.94 10.49 8.29
C PHE A 104 11.35 10.72 7.74
N ARG A 105 11.61 11.91 7.23
CA ARG A 105 12.95 12.49 7.21
C ARG A 105 12.89 13.97 7.50
#